data_AF-A0A832BTG0-F1
#
_entry.id   AF-A0A832BTG0-F1
#
_cell.length_a   1.000
_cell.length_b   1.000
_cell.length_c   1.000
_cell.angle_alpha   90.00
_cell.angle_beta   90.00
_cell.angle_gamma   90.00
#
_symmetry.space_group_name_H-M   'P 1'
#
loop_
_entity.id
_entity.type
_entity.pdbx_description
1 polymer ?
#
loop_
_entity_poly.entity_id
_entity_poly.type
_entity_poly.pdbx_seq_one_letter_code
_entity_poly.pdbx_strand_id
1 'polypeptide(L)'
;MEQQANHPTPESIMQIGTGFWASKVLLSAVKFELFTLLAEKKAMSASGIKSHLGLQCSDRNLFDFLDTLTGFGFLNREGLLHNAHYSNSVNSDFFLDKKKPTYIGGLLDMLNNRLYGFWANLEEGLLTGLPQNEIKDGENLFDALYADKNRLKEFIFAMSGIQMGGFMALAQKFDFSKSKSLVDIGGSAGLLSLMVAQHQPHMNCITWDLPPVVPIASETIAKFQLQDRVKASSGDFFKDKFPNADIVTMGNILHDWDEETKLMLIRKAYDALPNGGAFVVIENIIDEERKHNLFGLLMSLNMLIETGTGFDFTFDDFSKWAKSVGFKSTSIIHLAGPTSAAIAYK
;
A
#
# COMPACT_ATOMS: atom_id res chain seq x y z
N MET A 1 41.95 16.96 10.42
CA MET A 1 40.56 16.62 10.09
C MET A 1 39.68 17.58 10.84
N GLU A 2 39.37 18.72 10.21
CA GLU A 2 38.47 19.70 10.80
C GLU A 2 37.08 19.08 10.93
N GLN A 3 36.54 19.09 12.14
CA GLN A 3 35.12 18.87 12.38
C GLN A 3 34.38 19.94 11.58
N GLN A 4 33.68 19.54 10.53
CA GLN A 4 32.73 20.42 9.84
C GLN A 4 31.75 20.93 10.89
N ALA A 5 31.82 22.23 11.19
CA ALA A 5 30.86 22.89 12.04
C ALA A 5 29.48 22.68 11.43
N ASN A 6 28.57 22.14 12.24
CA ASN A 6 27.18 21.88 11.87
C ASN A 6 26.44 23.23 11.80
N HIS A 7 26.72 24.02 10.76
CA HIS A 7 26.01 25.28 10.52
C HIS A 7 24.56 24.95 10.12
N PRO A 8 23.55 25.56 10.76
CA PRO A 8 22.16 25.32 10.40
C PRO A 8 21.90 25.79 8.97
N THR A 9 21.20 24.96 8.19
CA THR A 9 20.76 25.29 6.83
C THR A 9 19.24 25.09 6.70
N PRO A 10 18.56 25.84 5.80
CA PRO A 10 17.14 25.64 5.55
C PRO A 10 16.85 24.45 4.60
N GLU A 11 17.88 23.71 4.18
CA GLU A 11 17.80 22.78 3.05
C GLU A 11 16.75 21.69 3.27
N SER A 12 16.80 20.98 4.39
CA SER A 12 15.83 19.92 4.70
C SER A 12 14.41 20.47 4.89
N ILE A 13 14.27 21.66 5.50
CA ILE A 13 12.98 22.32 5.69
C ILE A 13 12.36 22.64 4.33
N MET A 14 13.13 23.25 3.43
CA MET A 14 12.65 23.59 2.09
C MET A 14 12.38 22.33 1.26
N GLN A 15 13.26 21.33 1.33
CA GLN A 15 13.08 20.06 0.61
C GLN A 15 11.74 19.40 0.97
N ILE A 16 11.40 19.32 2.26
CA ILE A 16 10.12 18.74 2.70
C ILE A 16 8.96 19.70 2.44
N GLY A 17 9.10 20.99 2.78
CA GLY A 17 8.06 22.00 2.62
C GLY A 17 7.62 22.19 1.16
N THR A 18 8.51 21.94 0.19
CA THR A 18 8.19 21.97 -1.24
C THR A 18 8.04 20.57 -1.85
N GLY A 19 8.07 19.50 -1.06
CA GLY A 19 8.04 18.12 -1.55
C GLY A 19 6.82 17.81 -2.41
N PHE A 20 5.69 18.48 -2.14
CA PHE A 20 4.46 18.36 -2.93
C PHE A 20 4.64 18.77 -4.40
N TRP A 21 5.60 19.64 -4.74
CA TRP A 21 5.92 19.98 -6.13
C TRP A 21 6.41 18.76 -6.90
N ALA A 22 7.37 18.02 -6.32
CA ALA A 22 7.93 16.81 -6.92
C ALA A 22 6.85 15.75 -7.11
N SER A 23 6.05 15.50 -6.06
CA SER A 23 4.91 14.59 -6.13
C SER A 23 3.95 14.99 -7.25
N LYS A 24 3.54 16.27 -7.32
CA LYS A 24 2.54 16.70 -8.29
C LYS A 24 3.03 16.63 -9.74
N VAL A 25 4.33 16.80 -9.98
CA VAL A 25 4.92 16.59 -11.31
C VAL A 25 4.76 15.14 -11.76
N LEU A 26 5.16 14.17 -10.94
CA LEU A 26 4.98 12.74 -11.25
C LEU A 26 3.51 12.39 -11.43
N LEU A 27 2.65 12.80 -10.50
CA LEU A 27 1.23 12.50 -10.52
C LEU A 27 0.52 13.07 -11.76
N SER A 28 0.95 14.26 -12.22
CA SER A 28 0.42 14.86 -13.45
C SER A 28 0.88 14.09 -14.70
N ALA A 29 2.14 13.63 -14.74
CA ALA A 29 2.65 12.83 -15.85
C ALA A 29 1.90 11.50 -16.01
N VAL A 30 1.56 10.84 -14.89
CA VAL A 30 0.72 9.64 -14.87
C VAL A 30 -0.70 9.96 -15.34
N LYS A 31 -1.31 11.03 -14.83
CA LYS A 31 -2.66 11.46 -15.24
C LYS A 31 -2.75 11.79 -16.73
N PHE A 32 -1.70 12.34 -17.32
CA PHE A 32 -1.63 12.61 -18.76
C PHE A 32 -1.28 11.36 -19.59
N GLU A 33 -1.08 10.21 -18.95
CA GLU A 33 -0.63 8.97 -19.58
C GLU A 33 0.67 9.14 -20.39
N LEU A 34 1.53 10.08 -19.99
CA LEU A 34 2.77 10.45 -20.70
C LEU A 34 3.69 9.23 -20.89
N PHE A 35 3.84 8.41 -19.86
CA PHE A 35 4.70 7.22 -19.92
C PHE A 35 4.15 6.16 -20.87
N THR A 36 2.82 6.03 -20.97
CA THR A 36 2.17 5.10 -21.91
C THR A 36 2.35 5.57 -23.35
N LEU A 37 2.24 6.88 -23.59
CA LEU A 37 2.54 7.50 -24.88
C LEU A 37 4.00 7.23 -25.31
N LEU A 38 4.96 7.46 -24.40
CA LEU A 38 6.38 7.28 -24.69
C LEU A 38 6.78 5.80 -24.85
N ALA A 39 6.11 4.87 -24.17
CA ALA A 39 6.29 3.44 -24.38
C ALA A 39 5.86 3.03 -25.81
N GLU A 40 4.75 3.58 -26.32
CA GLU A 40 4.28 3.31 -27.67
C GLU A 40 5.17 3.93 -28.75
N LYS A 41 5.57 5.20 -28.57
CA LYS A 41 6.34 5.95 -29.58
C LYS A 41 7.86 5.76 -29.47
N LYS A 42 8.34 5.12 -28.40
CA LYS A 42 9.75 4.95 -28.00
C LYS A 42 10.47 6.25 -27.64
N ALA A 43 10.38 7.28 -28.48
CA ALA A 43 10.90 8.62 -28.20
C ALA A 43 10.08 9.69 -28.93
N MET A 44 9.92 10.87 -28.32
CA MET A 44 9.18 11.98 -28.91
C MET A 44 9.83 13.33 -28.61
N SER A 45 9.73 14.27 -29.57
CA SER A 45 10.07 15.67 -29.31
C SER A 45 9.09 16.31 -28.33
N ALA A 46 9.53 17.37 -27.63
CA ALA A 46 8.64 18.14 -26.75
C ALA A 46 7.41 18.70 -27.49
N SER A 47 7.59 19.22 -28.72
CA SER A 47 6.47 19.72 -29.53
C SER A 47 5.49 18.60 -29.91
N GLY A 48 6.00 17.40 -30.19
CA GLY A 48 5.19 16.21 -30.44
C GLY A 48 4.38 15.80 -29.21
N ILE A 49 5.01 15.75 -28.03
CA ILE A 49 4.32 15.46 -26.75
C ILE A 49 3.24 16.50 -26.49
N LYS A 50 3.57 17.79 -26.62
CA LYS A 50 2.64 18.91 -26.43
C LYS A 50 1.38 18.76 -27.28
N SER A 51 1.57 18.53 -28.58
CA SER A 51 0.48 18.38 -29.53
C SER A 51 -0.34 17.13 -29.27
N HIS A 52 0.30 16.02 -28.93
CA HIS A 52 -0.40 14.76 -28.69
C HIS A 52 -1.27 14.80 -27.44
N LEU A 53 -0.74 15.39 -26.36
CA LEU A 53 -1.44 15.52 -25.08
C LEU A 53 -2.36 16.75 -25.01
N GLY A 54 -2.41 17.57 -26.07
CA GLY A 54 -3.25 18.77 -26.12
C GLY A 54 -2.87 19.84 -25.10
N LEU A 55 -1.60 19.91 -24.68
CA LEU A 55 -1.13 20.82 -23.63
C LEU A 55 -1.05 22.27 -24.16
N GLN A 56 -1.72 23.18 -23.45
CA GLN A 56 -1.83 24.60 -23.83
C GLN A 56 -0.78 25.51 -23.14
N CYS A 57 0.08 24.97 -22.28
CA CYS A 57 1.13 25.74 -21.61
C CYS A 57 2.17 26.27 -22.61
N SER A 58 3.00 27.23 -22.21
CA SER A 58 4.11 27.68 -23.07
C SER A 58 5.13 26.54 -23.28
N ASP A 59 5.91 26.61 -24.36
CA ASP A 59 6.99 25.65 -24.60
C ASP A 59 8.00 25.64 -23.45
N ARG A 60 8.27 26.81 -22.87
CA ARG A 60 9.14 26.94 -21.70
C ARG A 60 8.64 26.11 -20.52
N ASN A 61 7.35 26.22 -20.19
CA ASN A 61 6.76 25.44 -19.10
C ASN A 61 6.79 23.94 -19.38
N LEU A 62 6.59 23.53 -20.64
CA LEU A 62 6.68 22.13 -21.01
C LEU A 62 8.11 21.59 -20.89
N PHE A 63 9.11 22.35 -21.31
CA PHE A 63 10.51 21.96 -21.13
C PHE A 63 10.83 21.78 -19.65
N ASP A 64 10.46 22.76 -18.82
CA ASP A 64 10.70 22.66 -17.37
C ASP A 64 10.00 21.43 -16.76
N PHE A 65 8.78 21.09 -17.20
CA PHE A 65 8.07 19.89 -16.76
C PHE A 65 8.77 18.58 -17.17
N LEU A 66 9.12 18.44 -18.46
CA LEU A 66 9.78 17.24 -18.97
C LEU A 66 11.20 17.09 -18.42
N ASP A 67 11.94 18.19 -18.30
CA ASP A 67 13.27 18.23 -17.73
C ASP A 67 13.26 17.91 -16.24
N THR A 68 12.21 18.31 -15.51
CA THR A 68 12.02 17.90 -14.11
C THR A 68 11.82 16.38 -14.01
N LEU A 69 10.99 15.78 -14.87
CA LEU A 69 10.82 14.33 -14.93
C LEU A 69 12.12 13.61 -15.31
N THR A 70 12.92 14.19 -16.21
CA THR A 70 14.28 13.70 -16.51
C THR A 70 15.21 13.83 -15.31
N GLY A 71 15.18 14.94 -14.59
CA GLY A 71 15.99 15.18 -13.39
C GLY A 71 15.70 14.19 -12.26
N PHE A 72 14.44 13.77 -12.10
CA PHE A 72 14.05 12.70 -11.19
C PHE A 72 14.31 11.28 -11.72
N GLY A 73 14.81 11.15 -12.95
CA GLY A 73 15.14 9.86 -13.57
C GLY A 73 13.94 9.09 -14.11
N PHE A 74 12.77 9.72 -14.25
CA PHE A 74 11.60 9.07 -14.86
C PHE A 74 11.71 9.00 -16.38
N LEU A 75 12.31 10.01 -17.00
CA LEU A 75 12.54 10.09 -18.45
C LEU A 75 14.03 10.15 -18.79
N ASN A 76 14.41 9.58 -19.93
CA ASN A 76 15.66 9.91 -20.61
C ASN A 76 15.44 11.08 -21.56
N ARG A 77 16.50 11.86 -21.82
CA ARG A 77 16.47 12.99 -22.76
C ARG A 77 17.72 13.02 -23.62
N GLU A 78 17.53 13.08 -24.93
CA GLU A 78 18.57 13.34 -25.92
C GLU A 78 18.37 14.72 -26.56
N GLY A 79 19.39 15.59 -26.52
CA GLY A 79 19.26 16.99 -26.94
C GLY A 79 18.71 17.91 -25.84
N LEU A 80 18.40 19.16 -26.20
CA LEU A 80 17.94 20.21 -25.28
C LEU A 80 16.80 21.02 -25.88
N LEU A 81 15.84 21.39 -25.03
CA LEU A 81 14.70 22.27 -25.33
C LEU A 81 13.99 21.85 -26.64
N HIS A 82 13.96 22.69 -27.66
CA HIS A 82 13.28 22.42 -28.93
C HIS A 82 13.84 21.21 -29.70
N ASN A 83 15.11 20.86 -29.48
CA ASN A 83 15.76 19.72 -30.12
C ASN A 83 15.71 18.45 -29.26
N ALA A 84 15.16 18.54 -28.04
CA ALA A 84 15.12 17.42 -27.12
C ALA A 84 14.10 16.36 -27.55
N HIS A 85 14.53 15.10 -27.49
CA HIS A 85 13.69 13.91 -27.59
C HIS A 85 13.68 13.19 -26.24
N TYR A 86 12.48 12.86 -25.77
CA TYR A 86 12.25 12.23 -24.49
C TYR A 86 11.77 10.80 -24.69
N SER A 87 12.25 9.89 -23.84
CA SER A 87 11.82 8.49 -23.77
C SER A 87 11.69 8.06 -22.32
N ASN A 88 11.01 6.94 -22.06
CA ASN A 88 10.92 6.41 -20.70
C ASN A 88 12.30 5.94 -20.21
N SER A 89 12.56 6.12 -18.92
CA SER A 89 13.56 5.31 -18.21
C SER A 89 13.13 3.83 -18.17
N VAL A 90 14.05 2.91 -17.87
CA VAL A 90 13.74 1.47 -17.75
C VAL A 90 12.63 1.23 -16.72
N ASN A 91 12.70 1.89 -15.56
CA ASN A 91 11.71 1.73 -14.50
C ASN A 91 10.35 2.32 -14.88
N SER A 92 10.32 3.50 -15.51
CA SER A 92 9.06 4.12 -15.93
C SER A 92 8.41 3.35 -17.08
N ASP A 93 9.21 2.84 -18.01
CA ASP A 93 8.71 1.97 -19.08
C ASP A 93 8.09 0.69 -18.51
N PHE A 94 8.72 0.09 -17.49
CA PHE A 94 8.26 -1.17 -16.91
C PHE A 94 7.04 -0.98 -16.00
N PHE A 95 7.01 0.05 -15.15
CA PHE A 95 6.00 0.22 -14.10
C PHE A 95 4.93 1.29 -14.39
N LEU A 96 5.13 2.20 -15.35
CA LEU A 96 4.22 3.33 -15.61
C LEU A 96 3.56 3.31 -17.00
N ASP A 97 3.78 2.25 -17.79
CA ASP A 97 2.98 1.97 -18.99
C ASP A 97 1.68 1.25 -18.61
N LYS A 98 0.54 1.92 -18.80
CA LYS A 98 -0.80 1.43 -18.47
C LYS A 98 -1.20 0.18 -19.25
N LYS A 99 -0.51 -0.12 -20.37
CA LYS A 99 -0.74 -1.32 -21.17
C LYS A 99 -0.01 -2.55 -20.64
N LYS A 100 0.87 -2.41 -19.63
CA LYS A 100 1.65 -3.53 -19.07
C LYS A 100 1.01 -4.09 -17.81
N PRO A 101 1.10 -5.43 -17.58
CA PRO A 101 0.62 -6.06 -16.33
C PRO A 101 1.30 -5.54 -15.06
N THR A 102 2.48 -4.93 -15.21
CA THR A 102 3.32 -4.38 -14.13
C THR A 102 2.96 -2.93 -13.79
N TYR A 103 1.94 -2.35 -14.40
CA TYR A 103 1.52 -0.98 -14.19
C TYR A 103 1.14 -0.71 -12.72
N ILE A 104 1.79 0.28 -12.10
CA ILE A 104 1.50 0.75 -10.74
C ILE A 104 0.79 2.10 -10.71
N GLY A 105 0.58 2.74 -11.87
CA GLY A 105 0.04 4.10 -11.91
C GLY A 105 -1.40 4.22 -11.41
N GLY A 106 -2.15 3.11 -11.29
CA GLY A 106 -3.49 3.13 -10.65
C GLY A 106 -3.45 3.61 -9.19
N LEU A 107 -2.40 3.27 -8.44
CA LEU A 107 -2.15 3.84 -7.11
C LEU A 107 -1.93 5.34 -7.23
N LEU A 108 -1.05 5.77 -8.14
CA LEU A 108 -0.69 7.18 -8.30
C LEU A 108 -1.90 8.01 -8.74
N ASP A 109 -2.78 7.48 -9.58
CA ASP A 109 -4.05 8.10 -9.94
C ASP A 109 -4.95 8.29 -8.71
N MET A 110 -5.07 7.27 -7.86
CA MET A 110 -5.82 7.38 -6.59
C MET A 110 -5.20 8.44 -5.67
N LEU A 111 -3.87 8.44 -5.49
CA LEU A 111 -3.16 9.44 -4.71
C LEU A 111 -3.44 10.85 -5.24
N ASN A 112 -3.41 11.04 -6.57
CA ASN A 112 -3.61 12.33 -7.20
C ASN A 112 -5.04 12.86 -7.12
N ASN A 113 -6.02 11.97 -7.27
CA ASN A 113 -7.43 12.33 -7.39
C ASN A 113 -8.14 12.40 -6.02
N ARG A 114 -7.63 11.69 -5.01
CA ARG A 114 -8.24 11.60 -3.67
C ARG A 114 -7.27 12.09 -2.60
N LEU A 115 -6.23 11.31 -2.35
CA LEU A 115 -5.43 11.45 -1.13
C LEU A 115 -4.68 12.77 -1.06
N TYR A 116 -4.17 13.28 -2.18
CA TYR A 116 -3.50 14.58 -2.27
C TYR A 116 -4.42 15.72 -1.82
N GLY A 117 -5.71 15.65 -2.16
CA GLY A 117 -6.71 16.64 -1.73
C GLY A 117 -7.02 16.52 -0.23
N PHE A 118 -7.15 15.30 0.29
CA PHE A 118 -7.45 15.09 1.72
C PHE A 118 -6.29 15.50 2.62
N TRP A 119 -5.05 15.24 2.20
CA TRP A 119 -3.86 15.68 2.94
C TRP A 119 -3.72 17.21 2.99
N ALA A 120 -4.36 17.95 2.08
CA ALA A 120 -4.44 19.42 2.17
C ALA A 120 -5.33 19.91 3.33
N ASN A 121 -6.08 19.02 3.98
CA ASN A 121 -6.94 19.29 5.14
C ASN A 121 -6.40 18.66 6.43
N LEU A 122 -5.11 18.29 6.49
CA LEU A 122 -4.51 17.67 7.68
C LEU A 122 -4.67 18.54 8.93
N GLU A 123 -4.57 19.86 8.79
CA GLU A 123 -4.75 20.81 9.88
C GLU A 123 -6.14 20.69 10.51
N GLU A 124 -7.18 20.56 9.69
CA GLU A 124 -8.54 20.36 10.16
C GLU A 124 -8.72 18.97 10.80
N GLY A 125 -8.12 17.94 10.21
CA GLY A 125 -8.10 16.59 10.80
C GLY A 125 -7.47 16.58 12.19
N LEU A 126 -6.37 17.32 12.39
CA LEU A 126 -5.71 17.44 13.70
C LEU A 126 -6.54 18.27 14.71
N LEU A 127 -7.24 19.30 14.26
CA LEU A 127 -8.08 20.13 15.12
C LEU A 127 -9.36 19.41 15.56
N THR A 128 -9.93 18.57 14.69
CA THR A 128 -11.25 17.98 14.89
C THR A 128 -11.22 16.50 15.29
N GLY A 129 -10.16 15.78 14.93
CA GLY A 129 -10.11 14.31 15.04
C GLY A 129 -11.02 13.59 14.04
N LEU A 130 -11.59 14.29 13.06
CA LEU A 130 -12.55 13.73 12.10
C LEU A 130 -11.88 13.39 10.76
N PRO A 131 -12.39 12.37 10.03
CA PRO A 131 -11.94 12.06 8.68
C PRO A 131 -12.06 13.27 7.73
N GLN A 132 -11.13 13.37 6.79
CA GLN A 132 -11.08 14.44 5.77
C GLN A 132 -11.32 13.93 4.35
N ASN A 133 -11.77 12.67 4.22
CA ASN A 133 -12.18 12.06 2.97
C ASN A 133 -13.64 12.38 2.64
N GLU A 134 -14.22 11.67 1.67
CA GLU A 134 -15.58 11.91 1.15
C GLU A 134 -16.69 11.81 2.21
N ILE A 135 -16.43 11.15 3.35
CA ILE A 135 -17.37 11.08 4.48
C ILE A 135 -17.60 12.47 5.10
N LYS A 136 -16.64 13.38 4.98
CA LYS A 136 -16.76 14.78 5.39
C LYS A 136 -17.95 15.49 4.71
N ASP A 137 -18.20 15.15 3.45
CA ASP A 137 -19.30 15.69 2.65
C ASP A 137 -20.55 14.79 2.67
N GLY A 138 -20.54 13.72 3.49
CA GLY A 138 -21.66 12.81 3.69
C GLY A 138 -21.77 11.65 2.70
N GLU A 139 -20.74 11.37 1.91
CA GLU A 139 -20.74 10.25 0.96
C GLU A 139 -20.18 8.96 1.59
N ASN A 140 -20.90 7.83 1.42
CA ASN A 140 -20.41 6.52 1.86
C ASN A 140 -19.55 5.89 0.75
N LEU A 141 -18.27 6.26 0.74
CA LEU A 141 -17.31 5.89 -0.31
C LEU A 141 -17.18 4.38 -0.54
N PHE A 142 -17.21 3.55 0.51
CA PHE A 142 -17.13 2.11 0.34
C PHE A 142 -18.28 1.60 -0.54
N ASP A 143 -19.51 2.12 -0.34
CA ASP A 143 -20.66 1.75 -1.17
C ASP A 143 -20.44 2.13 -2.65
N ALA A 144 -19.81 3.28 -2.92
CA ALA A 144 -19.50 3.73 -4.28
C ALA A 144 -18.35 2.94 -4.94
N LEU A 145 -17.31 2.57 -4.18
CA LEU A 145 -16.20 1.71 -4.62
C LEU A 145 -16.70 0.29 -4.92
N TYR A 146 -17.56 -0.26 -4.05
CA TYR A 146 -18.16 -1.58 -4.25
C TYR A 146 -19.22 -1.62 -5.35
N ALA A 147 -19.75 -0.47 -5.78
CA ALA A 147 -20.75 -0.39 -6.84
C ALA A 147 -20.19 -0.70 -8.25
N ASP A 148 -18.90 -0.48 -8.49
CA ASP A 148 -18.24 -0.78 -9.77
C ASP A 148 -17.12 -1.82 -9.59
N LYS A 149 -17.36 -3.03 -10.13
CA LYS A 149 -16.44 -4.16 -10.03
C LYS A 149 -15.07 -3.89 -10.65
N ASN A 150 -14.99 -3.10 -11.72
CA ASN A 150 -13.71 -2.80 -12.37
C ASN A 150 -12.91 -1.80 -11.53
N ARG A 151 -13.56 -0.77 -10.99
CA ARG A 151 -12.91 0.19 -10.08
C ARG A 151 -12.42 -0.48 -8.81
N LEU A 152 -13.24 -1.34 -8.20
CA LEU A 152 -12.86 -2.13 -7.03
C LEU A 152 -11.62 -3.00 -7.33
N LYS A 153 -11.63 -3.67 -8.49
CA LYS A 153 -10.51 -4.51 -8.94
C LYS A 153 -9.23 -3.71 -9.14
N GLU A 154 -9.29 -2.59 -9.83
CA GLU A 154 -8.15 -1.69 -10.03
C GLU A 154 -7.58 -1.19 -8.69
N PHE A 155 -8.46 -0.77 -7.77
CA PHE A 155 -8.08 -0.34 -6.43
C PHE A 155 -7.37 -1.45 -5.64
N ILE A 156 -7.96 -2.65 -5.60
CA ILE A 156 -7.40 -3.82 -4.90
C ILE A 156 -6.01 -4.15 -5.44
N PHE A 157 -5.83 -4.22 -6.76
CA PHE A 157 -4.52 -4.55 -7.34
C PHE A 157 -3.49 -3.45 -7.12
N ALA A 158 -3.89 -2.18 -7.16
CA ALA A 158 -3.01 -1.05 -6.86
C ALA A 158 -2.48 -1.11 -5.42
N MET A 159 -3.35 -1.37 -4.44
CA MET A 159 -2.94 -1.52 -3.03
C MET A 159 -2.10 -2.77 -2.78
N SER A 160 -2.42 -3.86 -3.45
CA SER A 160 -1.74 -5.14 -3.25
C SER A 160 -0.31 -5.17 -3.81
N GLY A 161 -0.03 -4.39 -4.87
CA GLY A 161 1.28 -4.34 -5.51
C GLY A 161 2.40 -3.84 -4.58
N ILE A 162 2.12 -2.86 -3.72
CA ILE A 162 3.08 -2.31 -2.75
C ILE A 162 3.44 -3.37 -1.70
N GLN A 163 2.48 -4.21 -1.32
CA GLN A 163 2.61 -5.16 -0.22
C GLN A 163 3.32 -6.46 -0.62
N MET A 164 3.45 -6.72 -1.93
CA MET A 164 4.01 -7.96 -2.46
C MET A 164 5.39 -8.29 -1.88
N GLY A 165 6.27 -7.28 -1.75
CA GLY A 165 7.60 -7.49 -1.18
C GLY A 165 7.56 -7.97 0.28
N GLY A 166 6.63 -7.42 1.08
CA GLY A 166 6.39 -7.85 2.46
C GLY A 166 5.85 -9.28 2.52
N PHE A 167 4.86 -9.60 1.69
CA PHE A 167 4.24 -10.93 1.64
C PHE A 167 5.22 -12.03 1.22
N MET A 168 6.05 -11.76 0.20
CA MET A 168 7.13 -12.67 -0.20
C MET A 168 8.15 -12.87 0.92
N ALA A 169 8.57 -11.79 1.59
CA ALA A 169 9.49 -11.87 2.71
C ALA A 169 8.92 -12.69 3.87
N LEU A 170 7.62 -12.55 4.19
CA LEU A 170 6.98 -13.35 5.23
C LEU A 170 6.97 -14.83 4.86
N ALA A 171 6.54 -15.16 3.64
CA ALA A 171 6.47 -16.52 3.13
C ALA A 171 7.82 -17.27 3.20
N GLN A 172 8.94 -16.54 3.21
CA GLN A 172 10.30 -17.07 3.30
C GLN A 172 10.88 -17.04 4.71
N LYS A 173 10.61 -16.00 5.51
CA LYS A 173 11.24 -15.77 6.82
C LYS A 173 10.48 -16.39 7.99
N PHE A 174 9.15 -16.51 7.91
CA PHE A 174 8.34 -17.10 8.97
C PHE A 174 8.45 -18.63 8.94
N ASP A 175 8.51 -19.26 10.11
CA ASP A 175 8.59 -20.72 10.23
C ASP A 175 7.20 -21.37 10.10
N PHE A 176 6.89 -21.87 8.91
CA PHE A 176 5.66 -22.60 8.62
C PHE A 176 5.77 -24.13 8.88
N SER A 177 6.89 -24.65 9.37
CA SER A 177 7.16 -26.09 9.42
C SER A 177 6.17 -26.89 10.28
N LYS A 178 5.58 -26.26 11.30
CA LYS A 178 4.62 -26.88 12.23
C LYS A 178 3.16 -26.62 11.87
N SER A 179 2.90 -25.82 10.85
CA SER A 179 1.56 -25.41 10.43
C SER A 179 1.17 -26.12 9.14
N LYS A 180 -0.14 -26.30 8.92
CA LYS A 180 -0.70 -26.88 7.68
C LYS A 180 -1.75 -25.97 7.05
N SER A 181 -2.32 -25.06 7.84
CA SER A 181 -3.41 -24.18 7.45
C SER A 181 -3.15 -22.73 7.82
N LEU A 182 -3.49 -21.82 6.90
CA LEU A 182 -3.47 -20.37 7.10
C LEU A 182 -4.82 -19.79 6.68
N VAL A 183 -5.36 -18.86 7.46
CA VAL A 183 -6.46 -17.99 7.03
C VAL A 183 -6.00 -16.53 7.05
N ASP A 184 -6.24 -15.84 5.95
CA ASP A 184 -5.90 -14.44 5.74
C ASP A 184 -7.16 -13.59 5.79
N ILE A 185 -7.36 -12.90 6.92
CA ILE A 185 -8.55 -12.10 7.21
C ILE A 185 -8.36 -10.70 6.61
N GLY A 186 -9.29 -10.29 5.75
CA GLY A 186 -9.12 -9.12 4.89
C GLY A 186 -8.12 -9.37 3.76
N GLY A 187 -8.04 -10.61 3.27
CA GLY A 187 -7.00 -11.06 2.35
C GLY A 187 -7.10 -10.49 0.92
N SER A 188 -8.09 -9.65 0.62
CA SER A 188 -8.22 -8.91 -0.64
C SER A 188 -8.09 -9.81 -1.88
N ALA A 189 -7.20 -9.50 -2.82
CA ALA A 189 -6.91 -10.34 -4.00
C ALA A 189 -6.26 -11.71 -3.68
N GLY A 190 -5.98 -12.01 -2.40
CA GLY A 190 -5.41 -13.28 -1.95
C GLY A 190 -3.91 -13.41 -2.18
N LEU A 191 -3.19 -12.30 -2.42
CA LEU A 191 -1.77 -12.35 -2.78
C LEU A 191 -0.89 -12.90 -1.66
N LEU A 192 -1.17 -12.59 -0.39
CA LEU A 192 -0.43 -13.17 0.73
C LEU A 192 -0.58 -14.69 0.77
N SER A 193 -1.83 -15.17 0.74
CA SER A 193 -2.14 -16.61 0.68
C SER A 193 -1.46 -17.31 -0.50
N LEU A 194 -1.41 -16.67 -1.67
CA LEU A 194 -0.71 -17.19 -2.84
C LEU A 194 0.81 -17.25 -2.64
N MET A 195 1.42 -16.18 -2.11
CA MET A 195 2.87 -16.16 -1.85
C MET A 195 3.26 -17.24 -0.84
N VAL A 196 2.48 -17.42 0.24
CA VAL A 196 2.71 -18.50 1.21
C VAL A 196 2.59 -19.85 0.54
N ALA A 197 1.50 -20.12 -0.19
CA ALA A 197 1.32 -21.40 -0.86
C ALA A 197 2.43 -21.69 -1.90
N GLN A 198 2.93 -20.70 -2.63
CA GLN A 198 4.03 -20.89 -3.58
C GLN A 198 5.34 -21.28 -2.90
N HIS A 199 5.69 -20.65 -1.77
CA HIS A 199 6.97 -20.88 -1.08
C HIS A 199 6.90 -22.04 -0.07
N GLN A 200 5.71 -22.39 0.41
CA GLN A 200 5.46 -23.44 1.40
C GLN A 200 4.50 -24.49 0.81
N PRO A 201 5.02 -25.51 0.08
CA PRO A 201 4.19 -26.46 -0.67
C PRO A 201 3.19 -27.26 0.18
N HIS A 202 3.47 -27.42 1.48
CA HIS A 202 2.61 -28.14 2.43
C HIS A 202 1.44 -27.31 2.97
N MET A 203 1.44 -26.00 2.77
CA MET A 203 0.42 -25.10 3.32
C MET A 203 -0.85 -25.07 2.45
N ASN A 204 -2.00 -25.09 3.13
CA ASN A 204 -3.31 -24.76 2.57
C ASN A 204 -3.75 -23.41 3.13
N CYS A 205 -4.20 -22.51 2.26
CA CYS A 205 -4.54 -21.14 2.62
C CYS A 205 -6.00 -20.82 2.27
N ILE A 206 -6.65 -20.02 3.12
CA ILE A 206 -7.93 -19.39 2.85
C ILE A 206 -7.70 -17.88 2.84
N THR A 207 -7.99 -17.21 1.73
CA THR A 207 -8.18 -15.76 1.74
C THR A 207 -9.64 -15.48 2.05
N TRP A 208 -9.89 -14.64 3.05
CA TRP A 208 -11.21 -14.39 3.60
C TRP A 208 -11.49 -12.89 3.63
N ASP A 209 -12.55 -12.47 2.95
CA ASP A 209 -12.89 -11.06 2.78
C ASP A 209 -14.41 -10.87 2.60
N LEU A 210 -14.88 -9.66 2.38
CA LEU A 210 -16.29 -9.40 2.12
C LEU A 210 -16.76 -10.10 0.82
N PRO A 211 -18.05 -10.50 0.73
CA PRO A 211 -18.57 -11.20 -0.44
C PRO A 211 -18.26 -10.55 -1.81
N PRO A 212 -18.28 -9.21 -1.97
CA PRO A 212 -17.93 -8.57 -3.24
C PRO A 212 -16.47 -8.77 -3.70
N VAL A 213 -15.55 -9.09 -2.78
CA VAL A 213 -14.11 -9.23 -3.04
C VAL A 213 -13.75 -10.66 -3.48
N VAL A 214 -14.48 -11.67 -3.01
CA VAL A 214 -14.22 -13.10 -3.30
C VAL A 214 -14.06 -13.44 -4.79
N PRO A 215 -14.85 -12.89 -5.74
CA PRO A 215 -14.64 -13.14 -7.17
C PRO A 215 -13.26 -12.67 -7.67
N ILE A 216 -12.76 -11.55 -7.16
CA ILE A 216 -11.45 -10.97 -7.54
C ILE A 216 -10.33 -11.87 -7.02
N ALA A 217 -10.43 -12.32 -5.76
CA ALA A 217 -9.51 -13.29 -5.19
C ALA A 217 -9.50 -14.61 -5.97
N SER A 218 -10.68 -15.15 -6.28
CA SER A 218 -10.81 -16.41 -7.04
C SER A 218 -10.19 -16.33 -8.44
N GLU A 219 -10.39 -15.22 -9.15
CA GLU A 219 -9.76 -14.98 -10.46
C GLU A 219 -8.23 -14.94 -10.34
N THR A 220 -7.72 -14.26 -9.30
CA THR A 220 -6.28 -14.16 -9.02
C THR A 220 -5.68 -15.53 -8.71
N ILE A 221 -6.32 -16.30 -7.83
CA ILE A 221 -5.90 -17.67 -7.49
C ILE A 221 -5.84 -18.55 -8.74
N ALA A 222 -6.83 -18.45 -9.63
CA ALA A 222 -6.86 -19.21 -10.87
C ALA A 222 -5.72 -18.86 -11.82
N LYS A 223 -5.34 -17.58 -11.93
CA LYS A 223 -4.17 -17.15 -12.73
C LYS A 223 -2.86 -17.75 -12.23
N PHE A 224 -2.73 -17.92 -10.91
CA PHE A 224 -1.57 -18.54 -10.28
C PHE A 224 -1.63 -20.08 -10.27
N GLN A 225 -2.72 -20.69 -10.72
CA GLN A 225 -2.92 -22.15 -10.80
C GLN A 225 -2.76 -22.85 -9.43
N LEU A 226 -3.25 -22.22 -8.35
CA LEU A 226 -3.14 -22.72 -6.98
C LEU A 226 -4.49 -23.04 -6.32
N GLN A 227 -5.55 -23.24 -7.10
CA GLN A 227 -6.90 -23.47 -6.62
C GLN A 227 -7.00 -24.67 -5.68
N ASP A 228 -6.13 -25.67 -5.78
CA ASP A 228 -6.17 -26.85 -4.92
C ASP A 228 -5.72 -26.56 -3.48
N ARG A 229 -4.92 -25.50 -3.28
CA ARG A 229 -4.32 -25.17 -1.99
C ARG A 229 -4.71 -23.80 -1.47
N VAL A 230 -5.20 -22.91 -2.33
CA VAL A 230 -5.70 -21.58 -1.94
C VAL A 230 -7.16 -21.48 -2.31
N LYS A 231 -8.01 -21.18 -1.33
CA LYS A 231 -9.45 -20.96 -1.52
C LYS A 231 -9.82 -19.54 -1.11
N ALA A 232 -10.72 -18.92 -1.86
CA ALA A 232 -11.37 -17.69 -1.43
C ALA A 232 -12.66 -18.03 -0.67
N SER A 233 -12.89 -17.36 0.44
CA SER A 233 -14.09 -17.49 1.28
C SER A 233 -14.57 -16.11 1.70
N SER A 234 -15.84 -15.98 2.08
CA SER A 234 -16.43 -14.70 2.45
C SER A 234 -16.87 -14.62 3.90
N GLY A 235 -16.84 -13.41 4.46
CA GLY A 235 -17.63 -13.02 5.63
C GLY A 235 -17.28 -11.62 6.13
N ASP A 236 -17.90 -11.23 7.23
CA ASP A 236 -17.77 -9.91 7.85
C ASP A 236 -17.13 -10.05 9.24
N PHE A 237 -15.92 -9.54 9.44
CA PHE A 237 -15.21 -9.73 10.70
C PHE A 237 -15.85 -9.01 11.88
N PHE A 238 -16.85 -8.15 11.69
CA PHE A 238 -17.64 -7.59 12.78
C PHE A 238 -18.73 -8.56 13.24
N LYS A 239 -19.22 -9.43 12.35
CA LYS A 239 -20.40 -10.29 12.60
C LYS A 239 -20.05 -11.76 12.75
N ASP A 240 -19.14 -12.26 11.91
CA ASP A 240 -18.87 -13.67 11.72
C ASP A 240 -17.65 -14.14 12.50
N LYS A 241 -17.64 -15.41 12.92
CA LYS A 241 -16.43 -16.02 13.48
C LYS A 241 -15.39 -16.26 12.39
N PHE A 242 -14.11 -16.15 12.74
CA PHE A 242 -13.05 -16.49 11.80
C PHE A 242 -13.00 -18.00 11.55
N PRO A 243 -12.67 -18.43 10.32
CA PRO A 243 -12.32 -19.82 10.06
C PRO A 243 -11.16 -20.27 10.94
N ASN A 244 -11.23 -21.49 11.47
CA ASN A 244 -10.12 -22.05 12.25
C ASN A 244 -8.93 -22.38 11.34
N ALA A 245 -7.71 -22.06 11.77
CA ALA A 245 -6.47 -22.37 11.09
C ALA A 245 -5.30 -22.43 12.08
N ASP A 246 -4.17 -23.00 11.68
CA ASP A 246 -2.95 -22.99 12.49
C ASP A 246 -2.32 -21.59 12.54
N ILE A 247 -2.56 -20.79 11.51
CA ILE A 247 -2.11 -19.40 11.38
C ILE A 247 -3.30 -18.53 10.96
N VAL A 248 -3.49 -17.41 11.66
CA VAL A 248 -4.41 -16.34 11.25
C VAL A 248 -3.54 -15.14 10.87
N THR A 249 -3.74 -14.58 9.67
CA THR A 249 -3.04 -13.37 9.23
C THR A 249 -4.00 -12.20 9.05
N MET A 250 -3.49 -11.00 9.26
CA MET A 250 -4.13 -9.72 8.96
C MET A 250 -3.07 -8.78 8.38
N GLY A 251 -3.18 -8.40 7.12
CA GLY A 251 -2.26 -7.45 6.49
C GLY A 251 -2.93 -6.11 6.28
N ASN A 252 -2.42 -5.05 6.91
CA ASN A 252 -3.02 -3.70 6.88
C ASN A 252 -4.52 -3.74 7.23
N ILE A 253 -4.84 -4.28 8.41
CA ILE A 253 -6.23 -4.35 8.91
C ILE A 253 -6.35 -3.65 10.25
N LEU A 254 -5.46 -3.92 11.20
CA LEU A 254 -5.58 -3.36 12.54
C LEU A 254 -5.41 -1.84 12.52
N HIS A 255 -4.57 -1.31 11.63
CA HIS A 255 -4.34 0.14 11.54
C HIS A 255 -5.60 0.96 11.17
N ASP A 256 -6.60 0.36 10.52
CA ASP A 256 -7.82 1.07 10.12
C ASP A 256 -8.69 1.45 11.32
N TRP A 257 -8.52 0.76 12.45
CA TRP A 257 -9.49 0.76 13.55
C TRP A 257 -8.98 1.40 14.83
N ASP A 258 -9.91 1.74 15.72
CA ASP A 258 -9.59 2.13 17.09
C ASP A 258 -9.08 0.93 17.94
N GLU A 259 -8.63 1.21 19.16
CA GLU A 259 -8.07 0.19 20.05
C GLU A 259 -9.10 -0.87 20.46
N GLU A 260 -10.36 -0.47 20.69
CA GLU A 260 -11.43 -1.41 21.07
C GLU A 260 -11.67 -2.44 19.96
N THR A 261 -11.79 -1.97 18.72
CA THR A 261 -11.97 -2.83 17.55
C THR A 261 -10.74 -3.69 17.30
N LYS A 262 -9.52 -3.15 17.43
CA LYS A 262 -8.27 -3.92 17.36
C LYS A 262 -8.30 -5.09 18.37
N LEU A 263 -8.65 -4.84 19.63
CA LEU A 263 -8.73 -5.87 20.67
C LEU A 263 -9.79 -6.93 20.35
N MET A 264 -10.95 -6.52 19.82
CA MET A 264 -11.99 -7.43 19.35
C MET A 264 -11.47 -8.35 18.23
N LEU A 265 -10.77 -7.81 17.24
CA LEU A 265 -10.18 -8.59 16.15
C LEU A 265 -9.10 -9.56 16.63
N ILE A 266 -8.21 -9.10 17.52
CA ILE A 266 -7.16 -9.93 18.14
C ILE A 266 -7.80 -11.09 18.93
N ARG A 267 -8.89 -10.84 19.66
CA ARG A 267 -9.66 -11.88 20.36
C ARG A 267 -10.20 -12.93 19.40
N LYS A 268 -10.80 -12.52 18.28
CA LYS A 268 -11.34 -13.44 17.27
C LYS A 268 -10.25 -14.28 16.61
N ALA A 269 -9.08 -13.68 16.36
CA ALA A 269 -7.91 -14.42 15.90
C ALA A 269 -7.47 -15.46 16.94
N TYR A 270 -7.38 -15.08 18.23
CA TYR A 270 -7.05 -16.03 19.30
C TYR A 270 -8.03 -17.21 19.36
N ASP A 271 -9.33 -16.95 19.24
CA ASP A 271 -10.36 -17.99 19.33
C ASP A 271 -10.32 -18.99 18.17
N ALA A 272 -9.90 -18.53 16.97
CA ALA A 272 -9.75 -19.36 15.78
C ALA A 272 -8.48 -20.23 15.75
N LEU A 273 -7.52 -19.96 16.65
CA LEU A 273 -6.24 -20.66 16.69
C LEU A 273 -6.28 -21.90 17.60
N PRO A 274 -5.62 -23.01 17.23
CA PRO A 274 -5.31 -24.10 18.14
C PRO A 274 -4.20 -23.70 19.13
N ASN A 275 -3.95 -24.55 20.13
CA ASN A 275 -2.77 -24.40 20.98
C ASN A 275 -1.49 -24.50 20.14
N GLY A 276 -0.56 -23.55 20.29
CA GLY A 276 0.64 -23.44 19.47
C GLY A 276 0.43 -22.75 18.12
N GLY A 277 -0.80 -22.33 17.80
CA GLY A 277 -1.09 -21.53 16.61
C GLY A 277 -0.56 -20.10 16.72
N ALA A 278 -0.46 -19.41 15.58
CA ALA A 278 0.11 -18.06 15.49
C ALA A 278 -0.87 -17.05 14.86
N PHE A 279 -1.00 -15.88 15.48
CA PHE A 279 -1.61 -14.71 14.86
C PHE A 279 -0.51 -13.79 14.33
N VAL A 280 -0.57 -13.42 13.04
CA VAL A 280 0.45 -12.62 12.38
C VAL A 280 -0.18 -11.37 11.77
N VAL A 281 0.26 -10.21 12.25
CA VAL A 281 -0.15 -8.90 11.72
C VAL A 281 0.98 -8.33 10.87
N ILE A 282 0.69 -7.90 9.65
CA ILE A 282 1.67 -7.38 8.69
C ILE A 282 1.35 -5.90 8.42
N GLU A 283 2.11 -5.00 9.04
CA GLU A 283 1.85 -3.56 9.02
C GLU A 283 3.15 -2.75 9.09
N ASN A 284 3.03 -1.41 9.03
CA ASN A 284 4.16 -0.49 9.13
C ASN A 284 4.51 -0.20 10.60
N ILE A 285 4.83 -1.26 11.34
CA ILE A 285 5.07 -1.21 12.80
C ILE A 285 6.05 -0.09 13.15
N ILE A 286 5.60 0.84 13.98
CA ILE A 286 6.37 2.01 14.41
C ILE A 286 7.44 1.54 15.40
N ASP A 287 8.63 2.15 15.34
CA ASP A 287 9.67 1.89 16.33
C ASP A 287 9.24 2.38 17.73
N GLU A 288 9.72 1.71 18.78
CA GLU A 288 9.30 2.00 20.17
C GLU A 288 9.57 3.46 20.58
N GLU A 289 10.65 4.05 20.09
CA GLU A 289 10.96 5.46 20.35
C GLU A 289 10.14 6.44 19.48
N ARG A 290 9.46 5.93 18.44
CA ARG A 290 8.67 6.67 17.46
C ARG A 290 9.47 7.76 16.73
N LYS A 291 10.70 7.44 16.32
CA LYS A 291 11.64 8.40 15.70
C LYS A 291 12.15 7.99 14.34
N HIS A 292 12.13 6.69 14.02
CA HIS A 292 12.87 6.16 12.87
C HIS A 292 11.96 5.67 11.75
N ASN A 293 10.86 4.98 12.05
CA ASN A 293 9.90 4.56 11.05
C ASN A 293 8.92 5.69 10.70
N LEU A 294 9.45 6.73 10.02
CA LEU A 294 8.66 7.88 9.60
C LEU A 294 7.52 7.50 8.65
N PHE A 295 7.67 6.43 7.87
CA PHE A 295 6.59 5.95 7.02
C PHE A 295 5.41 5.41 7.83
N GLY A 296 5.67 4.63 8.90
CA GLY A 296 4.62 4.19 9.82
C GLY A 296 3.91 5.37 10.51
N LEU A 297 4.64 6.43 10.86
CA LEU A 297 4.04 7.65 11.42
C LEU A 297 3.18 8.41 10.40
N LEU A 298 3.65 8.54 9.16
CA LEU A 298 2.87 9.14 8.07
C LEU A 298 1.63 8.31 7.74
N MET A 299 1.74 6.97 7.78
CA MET A 299 0.59 6.09 7.61
C MET A 299 -0.41 6.24 8.77
N SER A 300 0.06 6.39 10.00
CA SER A 300 -0.83 6.67 11.13
C SER A 300 -1.60 7.98 10.96
N LEU A 301 -0.97 9.03 10.42
CA LEU A 301 -1.66 10.29 10.08
C LEU A 301 -2.62 10.10 8.90
N ASN A 302 -2.26 9.22 7.96
CA ASN A 302 -3.15 8.83 6.88
C ASN A 302 -4.43 8.17 7.43
N MET A 303 -4.32 7.36 8.48
CA MET A 303 -5.48 6.74 9.13
C MET A 303 -6.37 7.77 9.84
N LEU A 304 -5.79 8.79 10.47
CA LEU A 304 -6.58 9.94 10.96
C LEU A 304 -7.37 10.60 9.81
N ILE A 305 -6.73 10.82 8.66
CA ILE A 305 -7.36 11.45 7.50
C ILE A 305 -8.48 10.57 6.91
N GLU A 306 -8.29 9.25 6.84
CA GLU A 306 -9.23 8.34 6.16
C GLU A 306 -10.31 7.77 7.09
N THR A 307 -9.97 7.41 8.33
CA THR A 307 -10.88 6.70 9.25
C THR A 307 -11.16 7.48 10.53
N GLY A 308 -10.37 8.51 10.84
CA GLY A 308 -10.52 9.35 12.03
C GLY A 308 -9.96 8.71 13.30
N THR A 309 -10.29 7.45 13.54
CA THR A 309 -9.91 6.72 14.77
C THR A 309 -8.83 5.66 14.56
N GLY A 310 -8.51 5.32 13.30
CA GLY A 310 -7.45 4.38 12.96
C GLY A 310 -6.05 4.94 13.26
N PHE A 311 -5.10 4.05 13.51
CA PHE A 311 -3.71 4.39 13.78
C PHE A 311 -2.78 3.19 13.64
N ASP A 312 -1.55 3.42 13.17
CA ASP A 312 -0.43 2.48 13.27
C ASP A 312 0.15 2.49 14.69
N PHE A 313 0.82 1.40 15.08
CA PHE A 313 1.23 1.14 16.46
C PHE A 313 2.62 0.54 16.57
N THR A 314 3.15 0.51 17.79
CA THR A 314 4.44 -0.11 18.10
C THR A 314 4.30 -1.61 18.34
N PHE A 315 5.44 -2.33 18.37
CA PHE A 315 5.40 -3.75 18.70
C PHE A 315 5.03 -3.99 20.17
N ASP A 316 5.40 -3.08 21.08
CA ASP A 316 4.98 -3.15 22.48
C ASP A 316 3.47 -2.99 22.64
N ASP A 317 2.82 -2.11 21.87
CA ASP A 317 1.37 -1.95 21.90
C ASP A 317 0.67 -3.24 21.44
N PHE A 318 1.09 -3.79 20.29
CA PHE A 318 0.63 -5.09 19.83
C PHE A 318 0.83 -6.18 20.89
N SER A 319 2.01 -6.21 21.51
CA SER A 319 2.35 -7.20 22.53
C SER A 319 1.50 -7.09 23.78
N LYS A 320 1.15 -5.87 24.21
CA LYS A 320 0.23 -5.63 25.33
C LYS A 320 -1.17 -6.15 25.00
N TRP A 321 -1.70 -5.81 23.83
CA TRP A 321 -3.02 -6.27 23.38
C TRP A 321 -3.08 -7.79 23.26
N ALA A 322 -2.10 -8.41 22.59
CA ALA A 322 -2.03 -9.85 22.44
C ALA A 322 -1.97 -10.58 23.80
N LYS A 323 -1.13 -10.12 24.73
CA LYS A 323 -1.05 -10.69 26.09
C LYS A 323 -2.35 -10.51 26.86
N SER A 324 -3.02 -9.36 26.75
CA SER A 324 -4.33 -9.12 27.39
C SER A 324 -5.40 -10.08 26.88
N VAL A 325 -5.28 -10.52 25.62
CA VAL A 325 -6.16 -11.52 25.03
C VAL A 325 -5.83 -12.94 25.51
N GLY A 326 -4.57 -13.22 25.84
CA GLY A 326 -4.13 -14.51 26.39
C GLY A 326 -3.09 -15.22 25.53
N PHE A 327 -2.56 -14.57 24.49
CA PHE A 327 -1.38 -15.07 23.80
C PHE A 327 -0.20 -15.17 24.76
N LYS A 328 0.58 -16.25 24.67
CA LYS A 328 1.66 -16.57 25.63
C LYS A 328 2.94 -15.79 25.36
N SER A 329 3.24 -15.53 24.09
CA SER A 329 4.46 -14.85 23.68
C SER A 329 4.25 -14.10 22.37
N THR A 330 5.09 -13.10 22.13
CA THR A 330 5.09 -12.32 20.89
C THR A 330 6.50 -12.21 20.32
N SER A 331 6.59 -12.04 19.00
CA SER A 331 7.84 -11.76 18.29
C SER A 331 7.59 -10.81 17.12
N ILE A 332 8.66 -10.23 16.57
CA ILE A 332 8.59 -9.37 15.39
C ILE A 332 9.61 -9.82 14.35
N ILE A 333 9.20 -9.80 13.09
CA ILE A 333 10.08 -10.08 11.95
C ILE A 333 10.05 -8.88 11.01
N HIS A 334 11.20 -8.27 10.78
CA HIS A 334 11.32 -7.27 9.72
C HIS A 334 11.17 -7.93 8.34
N LEU A 335 10.30 -7.39 7.50
CA LEU A 335 10.00 -7.94 6.17
C LEU A 335 10.78 -7.21 5.09
N ALA A 336 10.20 -6.14 4.55
CA ALA A 336 10.73 -5.34 3.46
C ALA A 336 10.29 -3.87 3.62
N GLY A 337 11.18 -2.93 3.31
CA GLY A 337 10.89 -1.50 3.44
C GLY A 337 10.44 -1.14 4.87
N PRO A 338 9.36 -0.37 5.06
CA PRO A 338 8.86 0.00 6.38
C PRO A 338 8.02 -1.09 7.07
N THR A 339 7.75 -2.22 6.40
CA THR A 339 6.80 -3.23 6.84
C THR A 339 7.46 -4.32 7.69
N SER A 340 6.78 -4.72 8.76
CA SER A 340 7.17 -5.82 9.64
C SER A 340 5.98 -6.72 9.95
N ALA A 341 6.26 -7.96 10.35
CA ALA A 341 5.26 -8.88 10.89
C ALA A 341 5.35 -8.93 12.41
N ALA A 342 4.31 -8.49 13.11
CA ALA A 342 4.14 -8.70 14.54
C ALA A 342 3.36 -10.00 14.78
N ILE A 343 3.91 -10.89 15.59
CA ILE A 343 3.43 -12.26 15.74
C ILE A 343 3.07 -12.52 17.20
N ALA A 344 1.93 -13.17 17.44
CA ALA A 344 1.52 -13.65 18.74
C ALA A 344 1.23 -15.16 18.72
N TYR A 345 1.75 -15.89 19.70
CA TYR A 345 1.64 -17.36 19.77
C TYR A 345 0.72 -17.81 20.91
N LYS A 346 -0.22 -18.73 20.61
CA LYS A 346 -1.23 -19.21 21.55
C LYS A 346 -0.76 -20.34 22.47
#